data_AF-A0A364NMX4-F1
#
_entry.id   AF-A0A364NMX4-F1
#
_cell.length_a   1.000
_cell.length_b   1.000
_cell.length_c   1.000
_cell.angle_alpha   90.00
_cell.angle_beta   90.00
_cell.angle_gamma   90.00
#
_symmetry.space_group_name_H-M   'P 1'
#
loop_
_entity.id
_entity.type
_entity.pdbx_description
1 polymer ?
#
loop_
_entity_poly.entity_id
_entity_poly.type
_entity_poly.pdbx_seq_one_letter_code
_entity_poly.pdbx_strand_id
1 'polypeptide(L)'
;MPELCREHGMSSAQFYKWRAKFGGMDASMMKRLKELDAELLKLLEIRGCLVTLDTMGCQRAIAKAIIDKEADYLLAVKGNQPRLEKAFKEHFPMSRLLQYEGDCFSTTESSHGRKETRLYVVSDVFDEFVNLSFDWPGMKRVGVVISFRQEDETIRDHAQVRYYISSKS
;
A
#
# COMPACT_ATOMS: atom_id res chain seq x y z
N MET A 1 19.91 10.73 0.12
CA MET A 1 19.61 10.21 1.49
C MET A 1 18.38 10.88 2.11
N PRO A 2 18.28 12.22 2.19
CA PRO A 2 17.05 12.89 2.63
C PRO A 2 15.86 12.60 1.71
N GLU A 3 16.11 12.54 0.39
CA GLU A 3 15.09 12.19 -0.61
C GLU A 3 14.53 10.79 -0.41
N LEU A 4 15.38 9.77 -0.26
CA LEU A 4 14.94 8.39 -0.02
C LEU A 4 14.14 8.27 1.30
N CYS A 5 14.56 8.96 2.36
CA CYS A 5 13.83 8.99 3.62
C CYS A 5 12.45 9.68 3.46
N ARG A 6 12.41 10.78 2.70
CA ARG A 6 11.20 11.57 2.40
C ARG A 6 10.23 10.80 1.51
N GLU A 7 10.74 10.15 0.47
CA GLU A 7 9.99 9.32 -0.49
C GLU A 7 9.43 8.06 0.19
N HIS A 8 10.17 7.49 1.14
CA HIS A 8 9.74 6.33 1.91
C HIS A 8 8.97 6.66 3.20
N GLY A 9 8.77 7.94 3.52
CA GLY A 9 8.09 8.36 4.76
C GLY A 9 8.79 7.85 6.03
N MET A 10 10.09 7.57 5.93
CA MET A 10 10.94 7.02 6.99
C MET A 10 11.78 8.14 7.61
N SER A 11 11.97 8.11 8.93
CA SER A 11 12.98 8.97 9.55
C SER A 11 14.40 8.48 9.21
N SER A 12 15.37 9.39 9.15
CA SER A 12 16.77 9.05 8.91
C SER A 12 17.29 8.01 9.91
N ALA A 13 16.86 8.08 11.17
CA ALA A 13 17.21 7.11 12.20
C ALA A 13 16.64 5.70 11.92
N GLN A 14 15.40 5.61 11.44
CA GLN A 14 14.82 4.33 11.00
C GLN A 14 15.53 3.79 9.76
N PHE A 15 15.94 4.66 8.82
CA PHE A 15 16.69 4.25 7.63
C PHE A 15 18.04 3.64 7.99
N TYR A 16 18.83 4.26 8.87
CA TYR A 16 20.12 3.69 9.27
C TYR A 16 19.97 2.40 10.08
N LYS A 17 18.95 2.28 10.94
CA LYS A 17 18.62 1.01 11.63
C LYS A 17 18.23 -0.08 10.62
N TRP A 18 17.41 0.26 9.64
CA TRP A 18 17.00 -0.66 8.58
C TRP A 18 18.18 -1.06 7.70
N ARG A 19 19.02 -0.12 7.26
CA ARG A 19 20.21 -0.39 6.46
C ARG A 19 21.26 -1.19 7.22
N ALA A 20 21.45 -0.95 8.51
CA ALA A 20 22.34 -1.77 9.33
C ALA A 20 21.83 -3.21 9.49
N LYS A 21 20.52 -3.42 9.51
CA LYS A 21 19.89 -4.73 9.70
C LYS A 21 19.63 -5.50 8.39
N PHE A 22 19.38 -4.78 7.29
CA PHE A 22 18.87 -5.32 6.02
C PHE A 22 19.56 -4.75 4.79
N GLY A 23 20.47 -3.77 4.92
CA GLY A 23 21.15 -3.11 3.81
C GLY A 23 22.15 -3.99 3.04
N GLY A 24 22.34 -5.25 3.48
CA GLY A 24 23.06 -6.29 2.76
C GLY A 24 22.15 -7.28 2.00
N MET A 25 20.83 -7.04 1.94
CA MET A 25 19.94 -7.89 1.14
C MET A 25 20.20 -7.71 -0.34
N ASP A 26 20.86 -8.70 -0.94
CA ASP A 26 20.98 -8.84 -2.38
C ASP A 26 19.71 -9.42 -3.01
N ALA A 27 19.70 -9.54 -4.34
CA ALA A 27 18.58 -10.10 -5.08
C ALA A 27 18.23 -11.55 -4.68
N SER A 28 19.20 -12.32 -4.19
CA SER A 28 19.02 -13.71 -3.73
C SER A 28 18.24 -13.75 -2.41
N MET A 29 18.62 -12.90 -1.44
CA MET A 29 17.88 -12.78 -0.17
C MET A 29 16.45 -12.27 -0.40
N MET A 30 16.25 -11.33 -1.32
CA MET A 30 14.91 -10.89 -1.71
C MET A 30 14.08 -12.01 -2.32
N LYS A 31 14.68 -12.83 -3.19
CA LYS A 31 14.00 -14.01 -3.76
C LYS A 31 13.56 -14.99 -2.68
N ARG A 32 14.44 -15.27 -1.71
CA ARG A 32 14.16 -16.18 -0.60
C ARG A 32 13.04 -15.67 0.31
N LEU A 33 12.99 -14.36 0.56
CA LEU A 33 11.90 -13.75 1.33
C LEU A 33 10.54 -13.95 0.64
N LYS A 34 10.49 -13.78 -0.68
CA LYS A 34 9.28 -14.01 -1.48
C LYS A 34 8.82 -15.46 -1.44
N GLU A 35 9.76 -16.40 -1.50
CA GLU A 35 9.48 -17.83 -1.41
C GLU A 35 8.92 -18.18 -0.03
N LEU A 36 9.48 -17.61 1.04
CA LEU A 36 8.99 -17.80 2.41
C LEU A 36 7.56 -17.26 2.60
N ASP A 37 7.23 -16.08 2.06
CA ASP A 37 5.85 -15.54 2.12
C ASP A 37 4.86 -16.49 1.43
N ALA A 38 5.24 -17.03 0.26
CA ALA A 38 4.41 -17.99 -0.46
C ALA A 38 4.28 -19.34 0.26
N GLU A 39 5.34 -19.82 0.90
CA GLU A 39 5.30 -21.04 1.71
C GLU A 39 4.46 -20.87 2.97
N LEU A 40 4.56 -19.73 3.64
CA LEU A 40 3.73 -19.42 4.80
C LEU A 40 2.24 -19.47 4.43
N LEU A 41 1.86 -18.88 3.30
CA LEU A 41 0.47 -18.93 2.81
C LEU A 41 -0.01 -20.36 2.56
N LYS A 42 0.86 -21.28 2.12
CA LYS A 42 0.48 -22.70 1.95
C LYS A 42 0.09 -23.36 3.27
N LEU A 43 0.77 -23.03 4.36
CA LEU A 43 0.53 -23.61 5.68
C LEU A 43 -0.64 -22.96 6.42
N LEU A 44 -0.87 -21.67 6.21
CA LEU A 44 -1.94 -20.94 6.89
C LEU A 44 -3.32 -21.31 6.34
N GLU A 45 -4.28 -21.50 7.23
CA GLU A 45 -5.70 -21.60 6.90
C GLU A 45 -6.33 -20.21 6.92
N ILE A 46 -6.50 -19.64 5.72
CA ILE A 46 -6.91 -18.24 5.52
C ILE A 46 -8.25 -18.12 4.79
N ARG A 47 -8.97 -19.23 4.59
CA ARG A 47 -10.22 -19.25 3.83
C ARG A 47 -11.21 -18.23 4.40
N GLY A 48 -11.75 -17.38 3.53
CA GLY A 48 -12.69 -16.31 3.90
C GLY A 48 -12.06 -15.12 4.66
N CYS A 49 -10.75 -15.12 4.91
CA CYS A 49 -10.06 -14.00 5.56
C CYS A 49 -9.69 -12.90 4.54
N LEU A 50 -9.56 -11.67 5.03
CA LEU A 50 -8.90 -10.58 4.31
C LEU A 50 -7.42 -10.54 4.71
N VAL A 51 -6.54 -10.91 3.80
CA VAL A 51 -5.09 -10.88 3.99
C VAL A 51 -4.53 -9.52 3.58
N THR A 52 -3.96 -8.81 4.54
CA THR A 52 -3.31 -7.52 4.28
C THR A 52 -1.80 -7.67 4.26
N LEU A 53 -1.13 -7.18 3.22
CA LEU A 53 0.33 -7.18 3.15
C LEU A 53 0.85 -5.81 2.73
N ASP A 54 2.09 -5.55 3.13
CA ASP A 54 2.78 -4.32 2.80
C ASP A 54 3.22 -4.27 1.33
N THR A 55 3.98 -3.23 1.01
CA THR A 55 4.45 -3.00 -0.35
C THR A 55 5.38 -4.10 -0.83
N MET A 56 6.16 -4.74 0.04
CA MET A 56 7.03 -5.86 -0.36
C MET A 56 6.22 -7.10 -0.71
N GLY A 57 5.14 -7.36 0.03
CA GLY A 57 4.20 -8.46 -0.24
C GLY A 57 3.27 -8.25 -1.44
N CYS A 58 3.25 -7.05 -2.04
CA CYS A 58 2.43 -6.74 -3.22
C CYS A 58 2.98 -7.40 -4.49
N GLN A 59 2.70 -8.68 -4.63
CA GLN A 59 3.18 -9.52 -5.74
C GLN A 59 2.04 -10.36 -6.30
N ARG A 60 2.03 -10.52 -7.62
CA ARG A 60 0.98 -11.27 -8.33
C ARG A 60 0.89 -12.72 -7.87
N ALA A 61 2.04 -13.37 -7.61
CA ALA A 61 2.09 -14.74 -7.12
C ALA A 61 1.46 -14.88 -5.72
N ILE A 62 1.66 -13.88 -4.85
CA ILE A 62 1.06 -13.83 -3.52
C ILE A 62 -0.46 -13.60 -3.63
N ALA A 63 -0.89 -12.64 -4.46
CA ALA A 63 -2.30 -12.42 -4.75
C ALA A 63 -2.98 -13.70 -5.26
N LYS A 64 -2.35 -14.40 -6.21
CA LYS A 64 -2.82 -15.69 -6.70
C LYS A 64 -2.96 -16.73 -5.58
N ALA A 65 -1.93 -16.89 -4.74
CA ALA A 65 -1.95 -17.87 -3.65
C ALA A 65 -3.07 -17.59 -2.62
N ILE A 66 -3.38 -16.32 -2.36
CA ILE A 66 -4.49 -15.93 -1.47
C ILE A 66 -5.84 -16.29 -2.11
N ILE A 67 -6.05 -15.93 -3.39
CA ILE A 67 -7.30 -16.24 -4.10
C ILE A 67 -7.51 -17.75 -4.26
N ASP A 68 -6.45 -18.51 -4.58
CA ASP A 68 -6.50 -19.97 -4.73
C ASP A 68 -6.93 -20.67 -3.42
N LYS A 69 -6.81 -19.98 -2.27
CA LYS A 69 -7.28 -20.43 -0.95
C LYS A 69 -8.67 -19.90 -0.56
N GLU A 70 -9.42 -19.35 -1.50
CA GLU A 70 -10.75 -18.76 -1.27
C GLU A 70 -10.71 -17.64 -0.20
N ALA A 71 -9.62 -16.89 -0.18
CA ALA A 71 -9.43 -15.73 0.68
C ALA A 71 -9.38 -14.45 -0.15
N ASP A 72 -9.50 -13.30 0.50
CA ASP A 72 -9.40 -11.99 -0.13
C ASP A 72 -8.08 -11.29 0.26
N TYR A 73 -7.61 -10.35 -0.54
CA TYR A 73 -6.42 -9.54 -0.20
C TYR A 73 -6.70 -8.04 -0.20
N LEU A 74 -5.85 -7.30 0.55
CA LEU A 74 -5.64 -5.87 0.44
C LEU A 74 -4.11 -5.61 0.44
N LEU A 75 -3.55 -5.30 -0.72
CA LEU A 75 -2.10 -5.18 -0.92
C LEU A 75 -1.70 -3.73 -1.15
N ALA A 76 -0.72 -3.24 -0.39
CA ALA A 76 -0.19 -1.89 -0.57
C ALA A 76 0.68 -1.79 -1.83
N VAL A 77 0.46 -0.79 -2.67
CA VAL A 77 1.20 -0.59 -3.93
C VAL A 77 2.24 0.52 -3.75
N LYS A 78 3.53 0.21 -4.02
CA LYS A 78 4.61 1.22 -4.06
C LYS A 78 5.89 0.68 -4.70
N GLY A 79 6.47 1.38 -5.67
CA GLY A 79 7.86 1.23 -6.16
C GLY A 79 8.19 -0.08 -6.87
N ASN A 80 7.70 -1.21 -6.36
CA ASN A 80 7.87 -2.55 -6.93
C ASN A 80 6.85 -2.89 -8.01
N GLN A 81 5.78 -2.10 -8.15
CA GLN A 81 4.75 -2.24 -9.19
C GLN A 81 4.56 -0.90 -9.93
N PRO A 82 5.54 -0.48 -10.75
CA PRO A 82 5.57 0.87 -11.32
C PRO A 82 4.37 1.17 -12.24
N ARG A 83 3.82 0.16 -12.92
CA ARG A 83 2.63 0.32 -13.77
C ARG A 83 1.38 0.63 -12.94
N LEU A 84 1.17 -0.08 -11.83
CA LEU A 84 0.06 0.21 -10.92
C LEU A 84 0.22 1.58 -10.29
N GLU A 85 1.41 1.89 -9.78
CA GLU A 85 1.67 3.17 -9.14
C GLU A 85 1.45 4.35 -10.11
N LYS A 86 1.85 4.20 -11.38
CA LYS A 86 1.58 5.19 -12.41
C LYS A 86 0.07 5.38 -12.62
N ALA A 87 -0.69 4.30 -12.78
CA ALA A 87 -2.15 4.36 -12.95
C ALA A 87 -2.84 5.05 -11.76
N PHE A 88 -2.40 4.77 -10.52
CA PHE A 88 -2.87 5.47 -9.33
C PHE A 88 -2.60 6.96 -9.36
N LYS A 89 -1.38 7.38 -9.72
CA LYS A 89 -1.01 8.81 -9.77
C LYS A 89 -1.78 9.56 -10.86
N GLU A 90 -2.06 8.91 -11.98
CA GLU A 90 -2.82 9.50 -13.10
C GLU A 90 -4.31 9.59 -12.78
N HIS A 91 -4.90 8.54 -12.19
CA HIS A 91 -6.34 8.50 -11.92
C HIS A 91 -6.73 9.24 -10.64
N PHE A 92 -5.86 9.25 -9.62
CA PHE A 92 -6.09 9.89 -8.32
C PHE A 92 -5.05 10.99 -8.02
N PRO A 93 -5.00 12.07 -8.81
CA PRO A 93 -4.22 13.24 -8.44
C PRO A 93 -4.78 13.87 -7.16
N MET A 94 -3.93 14.55 -6.38
CA MET A 94 -4.32 15.15 -5.10
C MET A 94 -5.53 16.09 -5.25
N SER A 95 -5.62 16.84 -6.35
CA SER A 95 -6.76 17.72 -6.65
C SER A 95 -8.10 16.97 -6.70
N ARG A 96 -8.13 15.80 -7.35
CA ARG A 96 -9.31 14.95 -7.42
C ARG A 96 -9.61 14.31 -6.08
N LEU A 97 -8.59 13.88 -5.35
CA LEU A 97 -8.75 13.24 -4.05
C LEU A 97 -9.36 14.17 -2.98
N LEU A 98 -9.02 15.45 -3.00
CA LEU A 98 -9.59 16.46 -2.09
C LEU A 98 -11.07 16.76 -2.39
N GLN A 99 -11.53 16.44 -3.59
CA GLN A 99 -12.91 16.69 -4.06
C GLN A 99 -13.62 15.37 -4.41
N TYR A 100 -13.16 14.25 -3.85
CA TYR A 100 -13.69 12.94 -4.23
C TYR A 100 -15.11 12.76 -3.65
N GLU A 101 -16.09 12.57 -4.53
CA GLU A 101 -17.51 12.44 -4.16
C GLU A 101 -17.98 10.98 -3.98
N GLY A 102 -17.11 10.00 -4.17
CA GLY A 102 -17.43 8.58 -3.97
C GLY A 102 -17.26 8.11 -2.53
N ASP A 103 -17.22 6.79 -2.33
CA ASP A 103 -17.02 6.16 -1.01
C ASP A 103 -15.73 6.64 -0.35
N CYS A 104 -15.89 7.56 0.60
CA CYS A 104 -14.81 8.14 1.37
C CYS A 104 -15.12 8.10 2.87
N PHE A 105 -14.07 7.89 3.66
CA PHE A 105 -14.15 7.88 5.12
C PHE A 105 -12.97 8.67 5.68
N SER A 106 -13.18 9.41 6.77
CA SER A 106 -12.10 10.16 7.40
C SER A 106 -11.97 9.83 8.88
N THR A 107 -10.75 9.62 9.35
CA THR A 107 -10.44 9.50 10.78
C THR A 107 -9.48 10.59 11.21
N THR A 108 -9.55 10.96 12.49
CA THR A 108 -8.62 11.91 13.10
C THR A 108 -8.18 11.34 14.43
N GLU A 109 -6.88 11.13 14.59
CA GLU A 109 -6.25 10.68 15.83
C GLU A 109 -5.37 11.80 16.40
N SER A 110 -5.52 12.10 17.69
CA SER A 110 -4.69 13.07 18.40
C SER A 110 -3.87 12.36 19.49
N SER A 111 -2.55 12.47 19.45
CA SER A 111 -1.64 11.89 20.45
C SER A 111 -0.40 12.75 20.65
N HIS A 112 -0.05 13.05 21.91
CA HIS A 112 1.16 13.81 22.29
C HIS A 112 1.37 15.12 21.51
N GLY A 113 0.31 15.92 21.32
CA GLY A 113 0.37 17.19 20.56
C GLY A 113 0.34 17.03 19.04
N ARG A 114 0.41 15.80 18.53
CA ARG A 114 0.29 15.48 17.10
C ARG A 114 -1.14 15.11 16.74
N LYS A 115 -1.68 15.72 15.69
CA LYS A 115 -2.97 15.36 15.09
C LYS A 115 -2.71 14.73 13.72
N GLU A 116 -3.18 13.51 13.51
CA GLU A 116 -3.11 12.81 12.22
C GLU A 116 -4.52 12.58 11.69
N THR A 117 -4.82 13.19 10.54
CA THR A 117 -6.09 12.98 9.82
C THR A 117 -5.83 12.06 8.64
N ARG A 118 -6.59 10.97 8.53
CA ARG A 118 -6.50 10.02 7.43
C ARG A 118 -7.79 10.04 6.63
N LEU A 119 -7.69 10.28 5.32
CA LEU A 119 -8.78 10.12 4.36
C LEU A 119 -8.61 8.79 3.64
N TYR A 120 -9.65 7.98 3.63
CA TYR A 120 -9.75 6.72 2.93
C TYR A 120 -10.69 6.91 1.75
N VAL A 121 -10.23 6.57 0.55
CA VAL A 121 -11.01 6.56 -0.68
C VAL A 121 -11.01 5.13 -1.19
N VAL A 122 -12.19 4.59 -1.45
CA VAL A 122 -12.35 3.25 -2.04
C VAL A 122 -13.15 3.40 -3.33
N SER A 123 -12.77 2.61 -4.33
CA SER A 123 -13.41 2.62 -5.62
C SER A 123 -13.33 1.28 -6.32
N ASP A 124 -14.29 1.02 -7.20
CA ASP A 124 -14.25 -0.14 -8.10
C ASP A 124 -13.15 0.04 -9.18
N VAL A 125 -12.78 -1.04 -9.86
CA VAL A 125 -11.79 -0.97 -10.96
C VAL A 125 -12.38 -0.18 -12.14
N PHE A 126 -11.73 0.92 -12.49
CA PHE A 126 -12.04 1.74 -13.67
C PHE A 126 -11.22 1.33 -14.90
N ASP A 127 -11.58 1.86 -16.07
CA ASP A 127 -10.98 1.55 -17.37
C ASP A 127 -9.44 1.59 -17.38
N GLU A 128 -8.81 2.55 -16.70
CA GLU A 128 -7.34 2.65 -16.64
C GLU A 128 -6.70 1.50 -15.86
N PHE A 129 -7.46 0.86 -14.97
CA PHE A 129 -7.03 -0.29 -14.18
C PHE A 129 -7.49 -1.63 -14.77
N VAL A 130 -8.41 -1.65 -15.75
CA VAL A 130 -8.92 -2.89 -16.36
C VAL A 130 -7.79 -3.71 -16.98
N ASN A 131 -6.89 -3.08 -17.73
CA ASN A 131 -5.76 -3.80 -18.32
C ASN A 131 -4.79 -4.34 -17.26
N LEU A 132 -4.70 -3.66 -16.12
CA LEU A 132 -3.87 -4.08 -15.00
C LEU A 132 -4.57 -5.17 -14.18
N SER A 133 -5.88 -5.17 -14.05
CA SER A 133 -6.61 -6.17 -13.26
C SER A 133 -6.47 -7.59 -13.84
N PHE A 134 -6.25 -7.74 -15.15
CA PHE A 134 -5.92 -9.05 -15.74
C PHE A 134 -4.61 -9.65 -15.20
N ASP A 135 -3.65 -8.80 -14.82
CA ASP A 135 -2.40 -9.23 -14.20
C ASP A 135 -2.55 -9.55 -12.70
N TRP A 136 -3.66 -9.16 -12.07
CA TRP A 136 -3.91 -9.26 -10.63
C TRP A 136 -5.15 -10.11 -10.33
N PRO A 137 -4.97 -11.41 -10.03
CA PRO A 137 -6.07 -12.35 -9.85
C PRO A 137 -7.11 -11.84 -8.86
N GLY A 138 -8.37 -11.78 -9.27
CA GLY A 138 -9.47 -11.39 -8.40
C GLY A 138 -9.50 -9.92 -7.99
N MET A 139 -8.66 -9.05 -8.54
CA MET A 139 -8.69 -7.61 -8.26
C MET A 139 -10.05 -7.00 -8.65
N LYS A 140 -10.76 -6.43 -7.66
CA LYS A 140 -12.09 -5.82 -7.82
C LYS A 140 -12.15 -4.36 -7.40
N ARG A 141 -11.23 -3.92 -6.54
CA ARG A 141 -11.21 -2.54 -6.02
C ARG A 141 -9.82 -1.95 -5.93
N VAL A 142 -9.80 -0.63 -5.96
CA VAL A 142 -8.64 0.22 -5.71
C VAL A 142 -8.94 1.12 -4.51
N GLY A 143 -7.91 1.37 -3.70
CA GLY A 143 -8.01 2.18 -2.50
C GLY A 143 -6.88 3.18 -2.41
N VAL A 144 -7.18 4.38 -1.90
CA VAL A 144 -6.20 5.43 -1.64
C VAL A 144 -6.36 5.89 -0.20
N VAL A 145 -5.25 5.95 0.53
CA VAL A 145 -5.20 6.52 1.87
C VAL A 145 -4.29 7.73 1.87
N ILE A 146 -4.82 8.87 2.32
CA ILE A 146 -4.10 10.12 2.44
C ILE A 146 -3.97 10.44 3.92
N SER A 147 -2.75 10.64 4.41
CA SER A 147 -2.49 11.06 5.78
C SER A 147 -1.95 12.49 5.81
N PHE A 148 -2.59 13.33 6.61
CA PHE A 148 -2.15 14.67 6.96
C PHE A 148 -1.68 14.65 8.41
N ARG A 149 -0.46 15.13 8.66
CA ARG A 149 0.10 15.25 10.01
C ARG A 149 0.25 16.71 10.38
N GLN A 150 -0.34 17.11 11.49
CA GLN A 150 -0.21 18.41 12.10
C GLN A 150 0.51 18.25 13.45
N GLU A 151 1.52 19.10 13.69
CA GLU A 151 2.17 19.25 14.99
C GLU A 151 2.00 20.72 15.39
N ASP A 152 1.32 20.98 16.51
CA ASP A 152 0.98 22.31 16.99
C ASP A 152 0.18 23.16 15.98
N GLU A 153 0.40 24.49 15.94
CA GLU A 153 -0.23 25.42 14.97
C GLU A 153 0.36 25.29 13.56
N THR A 154 1.40 24.47 13.37
CA THR A 154 2.09 24.32 12.08
C THR A 154 1.63 23.06 11.36
N ILE A 155 0.93 23.22 10.25
CA ILE A 155 0.63 22.11 9.35
C ILE A 155 1.96 21.66 8.73
N ARG A 156 2.38 20.40 8.92
CA ARG A 156 3.53 19.87 8.16
C ARG A 156 3.07 19.64 6.72
N ASP A 157 3.67 20.39 5.78
CA ASP A 157 3.29 20.54 4.35
C ASP A 157 3.30 19.28 3.47
N HIS A 158 3.39 18.07 4.03
CA HIS A 158 3.52 16.85 3.22
C HIS A 158 2.47 15.81 3.60
N ALA A 159 1.38 15.82 2.84
CA ALA A 159 0.44 14.71 2.81
C ALA A 159 1.14 13.43 2.32
N GLN A 160 0.92 12.31 3.03
CA GLN A 160 1.41 11.00 2.62
C GLN A 160 0.30 10.24 1.92
N VAL A 161 0.54 9.80 0.68
CA VAL A 161 -0.42 9.01 -0.09
C VAL A 161 0.05 7.55 -0.13
N ARG A 162 -0.88 6.62 0.11
CA ARG A 162 -0.68 5.18 -0.01
C ARG A 162 -1.76 4.59 -0.91
N TYR A 163 -1.35 3.74 -1.84
CA TYR A 163 -2.23 3.08 -2.78
C TYR A 163 -2.43 1.62 -2.40
N TYR A 164 -3.60 1.08 -2.68
CA TYR A 164 -3.97 -0.29 -2.36
C TYR A 164 -4.80 -0.90 -3.47
N ILE A 165 -4.60 -2.19 -3.72
CA ILE A 165 -5.49 -3.02 -4.55
C ILE A 165 -6.17 -4.06 -3.67
N SER A 166 -7.42 -4.39 -3.97
CA SER A 166 -8.23 -5.32 -3.19
C SER A 166 -8.98 -6.30 -4.09
N SER A 167 -9.11 -7.54 -3.64
CA SER A 167 -10.03 -8.53 -4.25
C SER A 167 -11.41 -8.54 -3.63
N LYS A 168 -11.56 -7.89 -2.47
CA LYS A 168 -12.82 -7.82 -1.74
C LYS A 168 -13.79 -6.88 -2.43
N SER A 169 -14.95 -7.41 -2.79
CA SER A 169 -16.12 -6.65 -3.23
C SER A 169 -16.92 -6.10 -2.07
#